data_AF-A0A8J4X4F5-F1
#
_entry.id   AF-A0A8J4X4F5-F1
#
_cell.length_a   1.000
_cell.length_b   1.000
_cell.length_c   1.000
_cell.angle_alpha   90.00
_cell.angle_beta   90.00
_cell.angle_gamma   90.00
#
_symmetry.space_group_name_H-M   'P 1'
#
loop_
_entity.id
_entity.type
_entity.pdbx_description
1 polymer ?
#
loop_
_entity_poly.entity_id
_entity_poly.type
_entity_poly.pdbx_seq_one_letter_code
_entity_poly.pdbx_strand_id
1 'polypeptide(L)'
;ELNSQLMSTLYKTQSNIHSDFKPHKILWPLVVKNTHCAQIGQKPTAEEAKEEQNLRNSIAWPGLLVQGLPVEFSSDPAKSYFVIQGPAEQHIGGQLVVHVHMQNFLGLPKKHGGDFLIARLHSPELGAGVAGKVYDHQDGNYTVLFPLLWAGVVWVEITMVHPSEAVVVLKRLQKEHPNRGFFKSLFRSGEVSETRFCKMCLPLNHQPLCNYTDPETGEPWFCFKPKMLGCDTRVTHYKADIKQKLITEYEAQFFQSGLNLKCPIDASGMGNVTVLPAEEQNQVKNYQTASGYYYNDSWMPLNAMDMQQFRDPAAITNCLKGKIVYMLGDSTVRQWFQYLTAFVP
;
A
#
# COMPACT_ATOMS: atom_id res chain seq x y z
N GLU A 1 14.79 20.98 9.36
CA GLU A 1 13.51 21.40 8.76
C GLU A 1 13.02 20.38 7.72
N LEU A 2 12.55 19.21 8.15
CA LEU A 2 12.03 18.16 7.24
C LEU A 2 10.70 17.55 7.72
N ASN A 3 9.98 18.24 8.60
CA ASN A 3 8.87 17.68 9.38
C ASN A 3 7.50 18.34 9.16
N SER A 4 7.30 19.14 8.09
CA SER A 4 6.13 20.06 8.02
C SER A 4 5.18 19.93 6.82
N GLN A 5 5.33 19.00 5.88
CA GLN A 5 4.63 19.13 4.58
C GLN A 5 3.45 18.18 4.28
N LEU A 6 2.82 17.55 5.27
CA LEU A 6 1.58 16.78 5.02
C LEU A 6 0.43 17.26 5.93
N MET A 7 -0.01 18.49 5.66
CA MET A 7 -1.16 19.14 6.28
C MET A 7 -2.49 18.79 5.58
N SER A 8 -3.47 18.40 6.41
CA SER A 8 -4.86 18.90 6.51
C SER A 8 -5.76 19.05 5.27
N THR A 9 -6.99 18.47 5.35
CA THR A 9 -8.33 19.15 5.30
C THR A 9 -9.43 18.06 5.19
N LEU A 10 -10.20 17.77 6.26
CA LEU A 10 -11.52 18.30 6.68
C LEU A 10 -12.77 17.58 6.08
N TYR A 11 -13.40 16.71 6.90
CA TYR A 11 -14.82 16.58 7.31
C TYR A 11 -15.96 17.19 6.46
N LYS A 12 -17.16 16.59 6.33
CA LYS A 12 -18.12 16.05 7.33
C LYS A 12 -19.31 15.40 6.56
N THR A 13 -19.93 14.31 7.03
CA THR A 13 -21.40 14.11 6.94
C THR A 13 -21.93 12.93 7.77
N GLN A 14 -23.17 13.09 8.26
CA GLN A 14 -23.98 12.19 9.10
C GLN A 14 -24.99 11.42 8.24
N SER A 15 -25.40 10.22 8.68
CA SER A 15 -26.77 9.71 8.46
C SER A 15 -27.09 8.49 9.33
N ASN A 16 -28.31 8.46 9.88
CA ASN A 16 -28.93 7.38 10.66
C ASN A 16 -29.54 6.31 9.73
N ILE A 17 -29.52 5.03 10.15
CA ILE A 17 -30.34 3.95 9.57
C ILE A 17 -30.82 2.99 10.68
N HIS A 18 -32.06 2.52 10.57
CA HIS A 18 -32.71 1.48 11.39
C HIS A 18 -32.78 0.16 10.60
N SER A 19 -32.61 -0.99 11.26
CA SER A 19 -33.34 -2.24 10.94
C SER A 19 -33.22 -3.28 12.04
N ASP A 20 -34.29 -4.06 12.17
CA ASP A 20 -34.59 -5.06 13.19
C ASP A 20 -34.27 -6.51 12.78
N PHE A 21 -34.24 -7.35 13.83
CA PHE A 21 -34.38 -8.82 13.91
C PHE A 21 -33.13 -9.72 14.05
N LYS A 22 -33.36 -10.78 14.85
CA LYS A 22 -32.47 -11.45 15.82
C LYS A 22 -32.64 -13.00 15.67
N PRO A 23 -31.95 -13.87 16.43
CA PRO A 23 -30.93 -14.80 15.93
C PRO A 23 -31.25 -16.30 16.23
N HIS A 24 -30.29 -17.22 16.02
CA HIS A 24 -30.01 -18.26 17.04
C HIS A 24 -28.56 -18.83 16.97
N LYS A 25 -28.04 -19.17 18.16
CA LYS A 25 -26.64 -19.45 18.56
C LYS A 25 -26.23 -20.92 18.42
N ILE A 26 -24.91 -21.20 18.43
CA ILE A 26 -24.17 -21.87 19.53
C ILE A 26 -22.64 -21.74 19.33
N LEU A 27 -21.93 -21.46 20.43
CA LEU A 27 -20.48 -21.20 20.57
C LEU A 27 -19.67 -22.53 20.66
N TRP A 28 -18.34 -22.59 20.66
CA TRP A 28 -17.45 -22.50 21.84
C TRP A 28 -15.95 -22.36 21.38
N PRO A 29 -15.00 -21.98 22.26
CA PRO A 29 -13.92 -21.04 21.90
C PRO A 29 -12.48 -21.59 21.87
N LEU A 30 -11.61 -20.91 21.12
CA LEU A 30 -10.15 -21.03 21.17
C LEU A 30 -9.54 -19.72 21.67
N VAL A 31 -8.70 -19.82 22.71
CA VAL A 31 -8.12 -18.70 23.46
C VAL A 31 -6.85 -18.20 22.78
N VAL A 32 -6.79 -16.90 22.44
CA VAL A 32 -5.57 -16.18 22.03
C VAL A 32 -5.27 -15.08 23.05
N LYS A 33 -4.05 -15.09 23.60
CA LYS A 33 -3.59 -14.16 24.64
C LYS A 33 -3.46 -12.71 24.11
N ASN A 34 -4.35 -11.85 24.62
CA ASN A 34 -4.31 -10.40 24.85
C ASN A 34 -3.31 -9.52 24.08
N THR A 35 -3.77 -8.96 22.97
CA THR A 35 -3.66 -7.51 22.74
C THR A 35 -4.89 -6.85 23.37
N HIS A 36 -4.80 -5.63 23.92
CA HIS A 36 -5.96 -4.95 24.54
C HIS A 36 -7.14 -4.70 23.56
N CYS A 37 -6.95 -4.94 22.26
CA CYS A 37 -7.99 -4.91 21.22
C CYS A 37 -8.59 -6.29 20.90
N ALA A 38 -8.06 -7.40 21.44
CA ALA A 38 -8.45 -8.77 21.05
C ALA A 38 -9.92 -9.12 21.39
N GLN A 39 -10.62 -8.26 22.14
CA GLN A 39 -12.01 -8.44 22.53
C GLN A 39 -12.97 -7.38 21.97
N ILE A 40 -12.49 -6.47 21.12
CA ILE A 40 -13.30 -5.38 20.57
C ILE A 40 -13.43 -5.59 19.06
N GLY A 41 -14.29 -6.52 18.69
CA GLY A 41 -14.66 -6.84 17.31
C GLY A 41 -15.66 -7.98 17.31
N GLN A 42 -16.59 -7.97 16.36
CA GLN A 42 -17.46 -9.14 16.16
C GLN A 42 -16.57 -10.33 15.76
N LYS A 43 -16.91 -11.53 16.21
CA LYS A 43 -16.21 -12.74 15.75
C LYS A 43 -16.49 -12.85 14.24
N PRO A 44 -15.46 -12.95 13.38
CA PRO A 44 -15.69 -13.07 11.95
C PRO A 44 -16.55 -14.30 11.67
N THR A 45 -17.43 -14.16 10.68
CA THR A 45 -18.15 -15.28 10.07
C THR A 45 -17.16 -16.27 9.46
N ALA A 46 -17.63 -17.48 9.12
CA ALA A 46 -16.76 -18.47 8.47
C ALA A 46 -16.20 -17.98 7.12
N GLU A 47 -16.99 -17.19 6.39
CA GLU A 47 -16.61 -16.59 5.11
C GLU A 47 -15.55 -15.51 5.31
N GLU A 48 -15.75 -14.58 6.25
CA GLU A 48 -14.78 -13.54 6.59
C GLU A 48 -13.48 -14.13 7.12
N ALA A 49 -13.54 -15.17 7.95
CA ALA A 49 -12.34 -15.84 8.47
C ALA A 49 -11.53 -16.52 7.34
N LYS A 50 -12.23 -17.11 6.36
CA LYS A 50 -11.60 -17.69 5.17
C LYS A 50 -10.95 -16.60 4.31
N GLU A 51 -11.65 -15.49 4.09
CA GLU A 51 -11.11 -14.37 3.33
C GLU A 51 -9.92 -13.71 4.04
N GLU A 52 -10.00 -13.52 5.36
CA GLU A 52 -8.89 -13.04 6.17
C GLU A 52 -7.65 -13.94 6.00
N GLN A 53 -7.83 -15.27 6.02
CA GLN A 53 -6.73 -16.20 5.79
C GLN A 53 -6.15 -16.07 4.37
N ASN A 54 -7.00 -15.93 3.34
CA ASN A 54 -6.55 -15.71 1.97
C ASN A 54 -5.73 -14.42 1.84
N LEU A 55 -6.23 -13.32 2.42
CA LEU A 55 -5.55 -12.02 2.41
C LEU A 55 -4.21 -12.11 3.14
N ARG A 56 -4.17 -12.73 4.33
CA ARG A 56 -2.93 -12.96 5.09
C ARG A 56 -1.90 -13.75 4.29
N ASN A 57 -2.33 -14.78 3.56
CA ASN A 57 -1.46 -15.56 2.69
C ASN A 57 -0.98 -14.72 1.50
N SER A 58 -1.83 -13.88 0.92
CA SER A 58 -1.49 -13.03 -0.24
C SER A 58 -0.47 -11.93 0.07
N ILE A 59 -0.46 -11.43 1.30
CA ILE A 59 0.47 -10.38 1.76
C ILE A 59 1.65 -10.94 2.55
N ALA A 60 1.77 -12.27 2.65
CA ALA A 60 2.86 -12.90 3.38
C ALA A 60 4.19 -12.60 2.69
N TRP A 61 5.13 -12.05 3.46
CA TRP A 61 6.47 -11.79 2.93
C TRP A 61 7.19 -13.11 2.62
N PRO A 62 7.69 -13.31 1.38
CA PRO A 62 8.17 -14.63 0.92
C PRO A 62 9.57 -15.00 1.44
N GLY A 63 10.39 -14.03 1.87
CA GLY A 63 11.79 -14.25 2.22
C GLY A 63 12.05 -14.61 3.68
N LEU A 64 13.12 -15.37 3.91
CA LEU A 64 13.71 -15.57 5.24
C LEU A 64 14.18 -14.22 5.79
N LEU A 65 13.60 -13.84 6.92
CA LEU A 65 13.91 -12.59 7.60
C LEU A 65 15.14 -12.79 8.49
N VAL A 66 16.31 -12.45 7.96
CA VAL A 66 17.57 -12.54 8.71
C VAL A 66 17.66 -11.36 9.69
N GLN A 67 17.80 -11.67 10.99
CA GLN A 67 17.90 -10.67 12.05
C GLN A 67 19.35 -10.42 12.46
N GLY A 68 19.68 -9.16 12.76
CA GLY A 68 20.95 -8.79 13.39
C GLY A 68 22.18 -8.82 12.48
N LEU A 69 22.00 -8.77 11.15
CA LEU A 69 23.09 -8.63 10.20
C LEU A 69 23.76 -7.25 10.31
N PRO A 70 25.09 -7.15 10.45
CA PRO A 70 25.77 -5.86 10.37
C PRO A 70 25.45 -5.15 9.05
N VAL A 71 25.40 -3.80 9.09
CA VAL A 71 24.97 -2.98 7.94
C VAL A 71 25.83 -3.24 6.71
N GLU A 72 27.12 -3.52 6.88
CA GLU A 72 28.03 -3.85 5.78
C GLU A 72 27.61 -5.09 4.95
N PHE A 73 26.83 -6.00 5.53
CA PHE A 73 26.30 -7.19 4.86
C PHE A 73 24.89 -6.99 4.30
N SER A 74 24.27 -5.83 4.54
CA SER A 74 22.99 -5.44 3.95
C SER A 74 23.16 -4.98 2.50
N SER A 75 22.04 -4.85 1.79
CA SER A 75 21.99 -4.53 0.37
C SER A 75 22.51 -3.13 0.06
N ASP A 76 23.44 -3.06 -0.88
CA ASP A 76 23.95 -1.83 -1.47
C ASP A 76 23.41 -1.71 -2.91
N PRO A 77 22.38 -0.89 -3.15
CA PRO A 77 21.78 -0.74 -4.47
C PRO A 77 22.75 -0.10 -5.48
N ALA A 78 23.73 0.70 -5.02
CA ALA A 78 24.71 1.36 -5.89
C ALA A 78 25.79 0.38 -6.42
N LYS A 79 25.99 -0.75 -5.74
CA LYS A 79 26.86 -1.85 -6.19
C LYS A 79 26.09 -2.98 -6.85
N SER A 80 24.79 -3.06 -6.59
CA SER A 80 23.90 -4.01 -7.22
C SER A 80 23.64 -3.62 -8.67
N TYR A 81 23.25 -4.60 -9.50
CA TYR A 81 22.95 -4.34 -10.90
C TYR A 81 21.91 -5.30 -11.44
N PHE A 82 21.30 -4.95 -12.57
CA PHE A 82 20.44 -5.87 -13.31
C PHE A 82 20.93 -6.12 -14.73
N VAL A 83 20.57 -7.27 -15.30
CA VAL A 83 20.92 -7.69 -16.65
C VAL A 83 19.65 -8.15 -17.37
N ILE A 84 19.35 -7.50 -18.49
CA ILE A 84 18.27 -7.92 -19.38
C ILE A 84 18.70 -9.19 -20.14
N GLN A 85 17.84 -10.21 -20.15
CA GLN A 85 18.09 -11.45 -20.85
C GLN A 85 17.44 -11.46 -22.24
N GLY A 86 18.12 -12.14 -23.17
CA GLY A 86 17.62 -12.33 -24.54
C GLY A 86 18.09 -11.24 -25.51
N PRO A 87 17.54 -11.24 -26.74
CA PRO A 87 17.93 -10.28 -27.78
C PRO A 87 17.51 -8.84 -27.46
N ALA A 88 18.21 -7.88 -28.06
CA ALA A 88 17.88 -6.45 -27.97
C ALA A 88 16.54 -6.10 -28.66
N GLU A 89 16.14 -6.91 -29.63
CA GLU A 89 14.84 -6.82 -30.31
C GLU A 89 13.91 -7.92 -29.78
N GLN A 90 12.71 -7.51 -29.38
CA GLN A 90 11.66 -8.36 -28.83
C GLN A 90 10.35 -8.09 -29.56
N HIS A 91 9.32 -8.91 -29.35
CA HIS A 91 8.02 -8.72 -29.98
C HIS A 91 6.90 -8.59 -28.94
N ILE A 92 5.84 -7.84 -29.27
CA ILE A 92 4.61 -7.80 -28.48
C ILE A 92 4.08 -9.22 -28.27
N GLY A 93 3.56 -9.49 -27.07
CA GLY A 93 3.09 -10.81 -26.67
C GLY A 93 4.20 -11.71 -26.09
N GLY A 94 5.45 -11.27 -26.17
CA GLY A 94 6.58 -11.88 -25.47
C GLY A 94 6.64 -11.52 -23.98
N GLN A 95 7.65 -12.06 -23.30
CA GLN A 95 7.95 -11.77 -21.91
C GLN A 95 9.44 -11.45 -21.78
N LEU A 96 9.74 -10.25 -21.29
CA LEU A 96 11.11 -9.84 -20.99
C LEU A 96 11.50 -10.40 -19.62
N VAL A 97 12.66 -11.05 -19.57
CA VAL A 97 13.24 -11.60 -18.35
C VAL A 97 14.44 -10.74 -17.96
N VAL A 98 14.47 -10.29 -16.71
CA VAL A 98 15.57 -9.48 -16.17
C VAL A 98 16.09 -10.15 -14.91
N HIS A 99 17.40 -10.37 -14.83
CA HIS A 99 18.06 -10.85 -13.63
C HIS A 99 18.60 -9.68 -12.82
N VAL A 100 18.35 -9.67 -11.52
CA VAL A 100 18.88 -8.67 -10.59
C VAL A 100 19.85 -9.36 -9.66
N HIS A 101 21.04 -8.79 -9.52
CA HIS A 101 22.12 -9.29 -8.68
C HIS A 101 22.36 -8.29 -7.56
N MET A 102 21.98 -8.67 -6.34
CA MET A 102 22.20 -7.82 -5.17
C MET A 102 23.59 -8.02 -4.59
N GLN A 103 24.28 -6.91 -4.37
CA GLN A 103 25.54 -6.88 -3.64
C GLN A 103 25.35 -6.21 -2.28
N ASN A 104 26.22 -6.55 -1.34
CA ASN A 104 26.29 -5.85 -0.07
C ASN A 104 27.26 -4.65 -0.12
N PHE A 105 27.33 -3.88 0.96
CA PHE A 105 28.22 -2.71 1.05
C PHE A 105 29.71 -3.07 0.99
N LEU A 106 30.10 -4.33 1.15
CA LEU A 106 31.47 -4.82 0.91
C LEU A 106 31.74 -5.11 -0.58
N GLY A 107 30.73 -5.01 -1.46
CA GLY A 107 30.84 -5.38 -2.88
C GLY A 107 30.84 -6.89 -3.12
N LEU A 108 30.37 -7.67 -2.13
CA LEU A 108 30.22 -9.12 -2.27
C LEU A 108 28.77 -9.45 -2.63
N PRO A 109 28.53 -10.52 -3.42
CA PRO A 109 27.19 -11.02 -3.65
C PRO A 109 26.48 -11.30 -2.33
N LYS A 110 25.21 -10.88 -2.22
CA LYS A 110 24.37 -11.29 -1.09
C LYS A 110 24.19 -12.80 -1.11
N LYS A 111 23.86 -13.36 0.07
CA LYS A 111 23.60 -14.79 0.27
C LYS A 111 22.16 -15.07 0.70
N HIS A 112 21.34 -14.03 0.74
CA HIS A 112 19.97 -14.07 1.20
C HIS A 112 19.15 -13.01 0.46
N GLY A 113 17.87 -13.34 0.22
CA GLY A 113 16.91 -12.44 -0.39
C GLY A 113 16.13 -11.59 0.63
N GLY A 114 14.87 -11.33 0.29
CA GLY A 114 13.89 -10.62 1.12
C GLY A 114 13.89 -9.10 0.96
N ASP A 115 14.65 -8.56 0.00
CA ASP A 115 14.66 -7.13 -0.32
C ASP A 115 13.32 -6.73 -0.98
N PHE A 116 12.81 -5.55 -0.66
CA PHE A 116 11.61 -5.04 -1.31
C PHE A 116 11.97 -4.31 -2.59
N LEU A 117 11.83 -5.00 -3.71
CA LEU A 117 12.05 -4.45 -5.05
C LEU A 117 10.71 -4.09 -5.71
N ILE A 118 10.67 -2.92 -6.34
CA ILE A 118 9.62 -2.56 -7.30
C ILE A 118 10.30 -2.44 -8.66
N ALA A 119 9.67 -3.01 -9.68
CA ALA A 119 10.17 -2.99 -11.04
C ALA A 119 9.08 -2.48 -11.98
N ARG A 120 9.46 -1.60 -12.92
CA ARG A 120 8.59 -1.12 -13.99
C ARG A 120 9.28 -1.18 -15.34
N LEU A 121 8.50 -1.51 -16.35
CA LEU A 121 8.88 -1.34 -17.75
C LEU A 121 8.09 -0.14 -18.26
N HIS A 122 8.75 0.83 -18.90
CA HIS A 122 8.07 2.07 -19.29
C HIS A 122 8.66 2.73 -20.54
N SER A 123 7.82 3.51 -21.22
CA SER A 123 8.20 4.37 -22.34
C SER A 123 7.65 5.77 -22.06
N PRO A 124 8.47 6.70 -21.52
CA PRO A 124 8.01 8.02 -21.13
C PRO A 124 7.30 8.79 -22.24
N GLU A 125 7.83 8.72 -23.47
CA GLU A 125 7.29 9.42 -24.64
C GLU A 125 5.89 8.93 -25.05
N LEU A 126 5.54 7.70 -24.68
CA LEU A 126 4.25 7.10 -24.98
C LEU A 126 3.28 7.13 -23.79
N GLY A 127 3.67 7.72 -22.65
CA GLY A 127 2.90 7.62 -21.42
C GLY A 127 2.58 6.16 -21.06
N ALA A 128 3.50 5.24 -21.38
CA ALA A 128 3.27 3.80 -21.29
C ALA A 128 4.07 3.17 -20.15
N GLY A 129 3.47 2.22 -19.44
CA GLY A 129 4.15 1.54 -18.35
C GLY A 129 3.42 0.33 -17.79
N VAL A 130 4.17 -0.68 -17.38
CA VAL A 130 3.65 -1.89 -16.72
C VAL A 130 4.52 -2.27 -15.54
N ALA A 131 3.88 -2.77 -14.47
CA ALA A 131 4.58 -3.32 -13.32
C ALA A 131 5.19 -4.69 -13.66
N GLY A 132 6.44 -4.90 -13.24
CA GLY A 132 7.12 -6.18 -13.35
C GLY A 132 6.80 -7.09 -12.18
N LYS A 133 6.74 -8.39 -12.44
CA LYS A 133 6.60 -9.40 -11.37
C LYS A 133 7.98 -9.82 -10.89
N VAL A 134 8.27 -9.55 -9.62
CA VAL A 134 9.55 -9.88 -8.98
C VAL A 134 9.47 -11.27 -8.34
N TYR A 135 10.46 -12.11 -8.64
CA TYR A 135 10.69 -13.41 -8.04
C TYR A 135 12.00 -13.38 -7.28
N ASP A 136 11.93 -13.65 -5.97
CA ASP A 136 13.09 -13.73 -5.09
C ASP A 136 13.60 -15.17 -5.04
N HIS A 137 14.86 -15.39 -5.43
CA HIS A 137 15.51 -16.72 -5.38
C HIS A 137 16.06 -17.05 -3.99
N GLN A 138 15.91 -16.14 -3.03
CA GLN A 138 16.33 -16.27 -1.63
C GLN A 138 17.83 -16.37 -1.40
N ASP A 139 18.63 -16.14 -2.43
CA ASP A 139 20.10 -16.22 -2.42
C ASP A 139 20.76 -14.86 -2.68
N GLY A 140 19.97 -13.78 -2.78
CA GLY A 140 20.45 -12.45 -3.17
C GLY A 140 20.26 -12.12 -4.66
N ASN A 141 19.81 -13.10 -5.45
CA ASN A 141 19.42 -12.88 -6.84
C ASN A 141 17.89 -12.81 -6.97
N TYR A 142 17.43 -12.05 -7.96
CA TYR A 142 16.00 -11.94 -8.29
C TYR A 142 15.80 -12.10 -9.79
N THR A 143 14.63 -12.57 -10.18
CA THR A 143 14.16 -12.52 -11.57
C THR A 143 12.94 -11.61 -11.65
N VAL A 144 12.94 -10.67 -12.58
CA VAL A 144 11.79 -9.83 -12.89
C VAL A 144 11.24 -10.24 -14.25
N LEU A 145 9.93 -10.46 -14.31
CA LEU A 145 9.21 -10.78 -15.54
C LEU A 145 8.32 -9.60 -15.95
N PHE A 146 8.49 -9.12 -17.17
CA PHE A 146 7.64 -8.09 -17.77
C PHE A 146 6.89 -8.63 -18.98
N PRO A 147 5.56 -8.48 -19.05
CA PRO A 147 4.83 -8.72 -20.28
C PRO A 147 5.13 -7.59 -21.29
N LEU A 148 5.37 -7.94 -22.55
CA LEU A 148 5.60 -6.96 -23.62
C LEU A 148 4.28 -6.63 -24.32
N LEU A 149 3.75 -5.43 -24.04
CA LEU A 149 2.36 -5.07 -24.34
C LEU A 149 2.21 -3.94 -25.38
N TRP A 150 3.30 -3.27 -25.74
CA TRP A 150 3.32 -2.22 -26.76
C TRP A 150 4.65 -2.21 -27.52
N ALA A 151 4.63 -1.66 -28.74
CA ALA A 151 5.83 -1.49 -29.57
C ALA A 151 6.54 -0.18 -29.24
N GLY A 152 7.85 -0.16 -29.46
CA GLY A 152 8.74 0.99 -29.21
C GLY A 152 9.91 0.64 -28.30
N VAL A 153 10.72 1.64 -27.98
CA VAL A 153 11.81 1.51 -27.00
C VAL A 153 11.22 1.50 -25.59
N VAL A 154 11.54 0.46 -24.83
CA VAL A 154 11.06 0.28 -23.45
C VAL A 154 12.24 0.26 -22.48
N TRP A 155 12.10 0.99 -21.38
CA TRP A 155 13.12 1.12 -20.33
C TRP A 155 12.76 0.30 -19.11
N VAL A 156 13.72 -0.50 -18.65
CA VAL A 156 13.61 -1.24 -17.40
C VAL A 156 14.09 -0.33 -16.28
N GLU A 157 13.28 -0.20 -15.24
CA GLU A 157 13.65 0.49 -14.01
C GLU A 157 13.35 -0.40 -12.81
N ILE A 158 14.36 -0.60 -11.98
CA ILE A 158 14.28 -1.42 -10.77
C ILE A 158 14.69 -0.53 -9.60
N THR A 159 13.84 -0.45 -8.59
CA THR A 159 14.07 0.32 -7.38
C THR A 159 14.05 -0.61 -6.19
N MET A 160 15.13 -0.62 -5.41
CA MET A 160 15.12 -1.18 -4.07
C MET A 160 14.47 -0.17 -3.12
N VAL A 161 13.25 -0.47 -2.69
CA VAL A 161 12.50 0.37 -1.75
C VAL A 161 13.08 0.23 -0.35
N HIS A 162 13.30 -1.01 0.08
CA HIS A 162 13.87 -1.35 1.38
C HIS A 162 14.77 -2.59 1.28
N PRO A 163 15.94 -2.62 1.93
CA PRO A 163 16.70 -3.84 2.10
C PRO A 163 15.93 -4.83 2.99
N SER A 164 16.27 -6.11 2.91
CA SER A 164 15.60 -7.16 3.66
C SER A 164 15.61 -6.91 5.17
N GLU A 165 16.69 -6.36 5.72
CA GLU A 165 16.81 -6.01 7.15
C GLU A 165 15.82 -4.90 7.56
N ALA A 166 15.58 -3.90 6.70
CA ALA A 166 14.55 -2.89 6.93
C ALA A 166 13.14 -3.50 6.92
N VAL A 167 12.88 -4.47 6.03
CA VAL A 167 11.61 -5.20 5.99
C VAL A 167 11.36 -5.95 7.30
N VAL A 168 12.40 -6.55 7.90
CA VAL A 168 12.31 -7.17 9.24
C VAL A 168 11.83 -6.16 10.28
N VAL A 169 12.44 -4.97 10.32
CA VAL A 169 12.08 -3.90 11.25
C VAL A 169 10.64 -3.46 11.03
N LEU A 170 10.23 -3.22 9.77
CA LEU A 170 8.86 -2.83 9.45
C LEU A 170 7.84 -3.88 9.87
N LYS A 171 8.13 -5.17 9.66
CA LYS A 171 7.26 -6.28 10.08
C LYS A 171 7.14 -6.37 11.60
N ARG A 172 8.25 -6.19 12.33
CA ARG A 172 8.24 -6.10 13.80
C ARG A 172 7.36 -4.93 14.25
N LEU A 173 7.56 -3.74 13.68
CA LEU A 173 6.78 -2.55 14.02
C LEU A 173 5.27 -2.76 13.75
N GLN A 174 4.92 -3.46 12.68
CA GLN A 174 3.52 -3.78 12.40
C GLN A 174 2.91 -4.70 13.46
N LYS A 175 3.68 -5.67 13.97
CA LYS A 175 3.23 -6.62 14.99
C LYS A 175 3.19 -6.02 16.40
N GLU A 176 4.25 -5.35 16.81
CA GLU A 176 4.42 -4.83 18.18
C GLU A 176 3.74 -3.48 18.37
N HIS A 177 3.64 -2.70 17.29
CA HIS A 177 3.08 -1.35 17.28
C HIS A 177 2.11 -1.15 16.10
N PRO A 178 0.99 -1.89 16.02
CA PRO A 178 0.01 -1.71 14.93
C PRO A 178 -0.63 -0.31 14.97
N ASN A 179 -0.88 0.23 16.17
CA ASN A 179 -1.60 1.48 16.36
C ASN A 179 -0.68 2.68 16.61
N ARG A 180 0.18 2.99 15.63
CA ARG A 180 1.19 4.07 15.69
C ARG A 180 0.62 5.47 15.51
N GLY A 181 -0.46 5.61 14.74
CA GLY A 181 -1.15 6.88 14.56
C GLY A 181 -1.98 7.28 15.78
N PHE A 182 -1.90 8.54 16.16
CA PHE A 182 -2.81 9.19 17.08
C PHE A 182 -3.78 10.04 16.28
N PHE A 183 -5.07 9.92 16.60
CA PHE A 183 -6.10 10.77 16.03
C PHE A 183 -6.62 11.71 17.11
N LYS A 184 -7.10 12.87 16.70
CA LYS A 184 -7.83 13.82 17.55
C LYS A 184 -9.14 14.16 16.90
N SER A 185 -10.15 14.46 17.70
CA SER A 185 -11.43 14.99 17.25
C SER A 185 -11.71 16.35 17.88
N LEU A 186 -12.33 17.23 17.11
CA LEU A 186 -12.84 18.52 17.55
C LEU A 186 -14.28 18.35 18.04
N PHE A 187 -14.57 18.87 19.23
CA PHE A 187 -15.89 18.99 19.82
C PHE A 187 -16.26 20.45 19.90
N ARG A 188 -17.48 20.83 19.52
CA ARG A 188 -17.92 22.23 19.54
C ARG A 188 -19.40 22.36 19.87
N SER A 189 -19.71 23.26 20.78
CA SER A 189 -21.07 23.76 21.04
C SER A 189 -21.01 25.27 21.23
N GLY A 190 -21.62 26.03 20.32
CA GLY A 190 -21.46 27.49 20.27
C GLY A 190 -20.00 27.90 20.12
N GLU A 191 -19.54 28.78 21.01
CA GLU A 191 -18.15 29.27 21.06
C GLU A 191 -17.19 28.33 21.80
N VAL A 192 -17.71 27.38 22.58
CA VAL A 192 -16.88 26.43 23.34
C VAL A 192 -16.41 25.33 22.40
N SER A 193 -15.09 25.13 22.34
CA SER A 193 -14.50 24.01 21.60
C SER A 193 -13.40 23.32 22.38
N GLU A 194 -13.36 21.99 22.24
CA GLU A 194 -12.37 21.15 22.88
C GLU A 194 -11.86 20.08 21.91
N THR A 195 -10.56 19.84 21.92
CA THR A 195 -9.95 18.76 21.14
C THR A 195 -9.62 17.59 22.06
N ARG A 196 -9.96 16.37 21.63
CA ARG A 196 -9.69 15.14 22.39
C ARG A 196 -9.07 14.06 21.53
N PHE A 197 -8.20 13.25 22.13
CA PHE A 197 -7.61 12.11 21.44
C PHE A 197 -8.63 11.02 21.19
N CYS A 198 -8.50 10.40 20.03
CA CYS A 198 -9.32 9.29 19.56
C CYS A 198 -8.44 8.16 19.03
N LYS A 199 -8.92 6.94 19.19
CA LYS A 199 -8.23 5.74 18.73
C LYS A 199 -9.22 4.59 18.61
N MET A 200 -8.92 3.65 17.70
CA MET A 200 -9.63 2.38 17.59
C MET A 200 -9.60 1.60 18.91
N CYS A 201 -8.46 1.64 19.62
CA CYS A 201 -8.33 1.11 20.98
C CYS A 201 -7.67 2.15 21.88
N LEU A 202 -8.45 2.76 22.77
CA LEU A 202 -7.92 3.58 23.87
C LEU A 202 -7.76 2.69 25.11
N PRO A 203 -6.70 2.88 25.93
CA PRO A 203 -6.63 2.21 27.21
C PRO A 203 -7.83 2.63 28.07
N LEU A 204 -8.52 1.67 28.66
CA LEU A 204 -9.69 1.88 29.54
C LEU A 204 -9.30 2.51 30.91
N ASN A 205 -8.13 3.13 31.00
CA ASN A 205 -7.58 3.66 32.23
C ASN A 205 -8.35 4.92 32.65
N HIS A 206 -9.45 4.71 33.38
CA HIS A 206 -10.19 5.61 34.30
C HIS A 206 -10.68 6.97 33.76
N GLN A 207 -10.51 7.29 32.48
CA GLN A 207 -11.08 8.51 31.89
C GLN A 207 -12.40 8.20 31.17
N PRO A 208 -13.43 9.06 31.31
CA PRO A 208 -14.67 8.88 30.57
C PRO A 208 -14.41 8.94 29.06
N LEU A 209 -15.05 8.04 28.32
CA LEU A 209 -14.90 7.91 26.87
C LEU A 209 -16.23 8.21 26.17
N CYS A 210 -16.13 8.73 24.95
CA CYS A 210 -17.19 8.73 23.97
C CYS A 210 -17.03 7.51 23.06
N ASN A 211 -18.08 6.70 22.97
CA ASN A 211 -18.14 5.52 22.12
C ASN A 211 -18.80 5.88 20.78
N TYR A 212 -18.06 5.72 19.69
CA TYR A 212 -18.53 5.88 18.32
C TYR A 212 -18.27 4.62 17.50
N THR A 213 -18.26 3.45 18.14
CA THR A 213 -18.27 2.19 17.42
C THR A 213 -19.38 2.22 16.39
N ASP A 214 -19.03 1.87 15.16
CA ASP A 214 -20.01 1.79 14.09
C ASP A 214 -21.05 0.70 14.46
N PRO A 215 -22.35 1.04 14.48
CA PRO A 215 -23.37 0.10 14.91
C PRO A 215 -23.61 -1.05 13.92
N GLU A 216 -23.28 -0.86 12.64
CA GLU A 216 -23.49 -1.86 11.59
C GLU A 216 -22.30 -2.82 11.49
N THR A 217 -21.09 -2.27 11.37
CA THR A 217 -19.86 -3.07 11.20
C THR A 217 -19.26 -3.50 12.53
N GLY A 218 -19.61 -2.84 13.63
CA GLY A 218 -18.98 -3.05 14.93
C GLY A 218 -17.55 -2.51 15.01
N GLU A 219 -17.09 -1.75 14.01
CA GLU A 219 -15.75 -1.18 13.97
C GLU A 219 -15.56 -0.18 15.12
N PRO A 220 -14.62 -0.44 16.06
CA PRO A 220 -14.49 0.39 17.23
C PRO A 220 -13.88 1.74 16.94
N TRP A 221 -14.48 2.79 17.50
CA TRP A 221 -13.88 4.11 17.49
C TRP A 221 -14.20 4.86 18.78
N PHE A 222 -13.17 5.18 19.56
CA PHE A 222 -13.32 5.83 20.85
C PHE A 222 -12.58 7.16 20.88
N CYS A 223 -13.14 8.12 21.62
CA CYS A 223 -12.46 9.36 21.98
C CYS A 223 -12.52 9.58 23.49
N PHE A 224 -11.53 10.24 24.08
CA PHE A 224 -11.72 10.76 25.44
C PHE A 224 -12.83 11.80 25.46
N LYS A 225 -13.68 11.74 26.50
CA LYS A 225 -14.78 12.69 26.67
C LYS A 225 -14.23 14.10 26.92
N PRO A 226 -14.77 15.14 26.25
CA PRO A 226 -14.48 16.53 26.60
C PRO A 226 -14.87 16.84 28.05
N LYS A 227 -14.26 17.86 28.66
CA LYS A 227 -14.56 18.19 30.07
C LYS A 227 -15.86 18.97 30.18
N MET A 228 -16.11 19.88 29.23
CA MET A 228 -17.23 20.81 29.21
C MET A 228 -18.30 20.45 28.18
N LEU A 229 -17.96 19.59 27.21
CA LEU A 229 -18.84 19.24 26.10
C LEU A 229 -19.32 17.78 26.14
N GLY A 230 -20.50 17.55 25.57
CA GLY A 230 -21.06 16.22 25.35
C GLY A 230 -20.42 15.50 24.16
N CYS A 231 -20.59 14.18 24.11
CA CYS A 231 -20.05 13.34 23.01
C CYS A 231 -20.75 13.61 21.66
N ASP A 232 -22.01 14.03 21.71
CA ASP A 232 -22.83 14.44 20.59
C ASP A 232 -22.31 15.70 19.86
N THR A 233 -21.43 16.47 20.50
CA THR A 233 -20.86 17.71 19.93
C THR A 233 -19.65 17.48 19.01
N ARG A 234 -19.37 16.23 18.61
CA ARG A 234 -18.24 15.88 17.73
C ARG A 234 -18.42 16.48 16.34
N VAL A 235 -17.46 17.29 15.91
CA VAL A 235 -17.46 17.97 14.61
C VAL A 235 -16.54 17.28 13.63
N THR A 236 -15.27 17.09 14.02
CA THR A 236 -14.19 16.59 13.16
C THR A 236 -13.28 15.57 13.86
N HIS A 237 -12.36 14.95 13.10
CA HIS A 237 -11.33 13.94 13.37
C HIS A 237 -10.19 14.28 12.41
N TYR A 238 -8.97 14.11 12.87
CA TYR A 238 -7.81 14.30 12.02
C TYR A 238 -6.65 13.53 12.64
N LYS A 239 -5.71 13.14 11.78
CA LYS A 239 -4.45 12.58 12.23
C LYS A 239 -3.70 13.66 13.01
N ALA A 240 -3.31 13.35 14.24
CA ALA A 240 -2.64 14.29 15.12
C ALA A 240 -1.12 14.06 15.12
N ASP A 241 -0.67 12.92 15.62
CA ASP A 241 0.76 12.60 15.74
C ASP A 241 0.99 11.12 15.43
N ILE A 242 2.25 10.73 15.29
CA ILE A 242 2.67 9.34 15.14
C ILE A 242 3.62 9.04 16.28
N LYS A 243 3.49 7.87 16.90
CA LYS A 243 4.44 7.42 17.93
C LYS A 243 5.86 7.45 17.35
N GLN A 244 6.70 8.32 17.92
CA GLN A 244 8.08 8.54 17.48
C GLN A 244 9.04 7.55 18.17
N LYS A 245 10.28 7.48 17.69
CA LYS A 245 11.39 6.71 18.29
C LYS A 245 11.06 5.23 18.51
N LEU A 246 10.58 4.57 17.46
CA LEU A 246 10.25 3.13 17.48
C LEU A 246 11.33 2.24 16.89
N ILE A 247 12.36 2.84 16.31
CA ILE A 247 13.52 2.14 15.76
C ILE A 247 14.77 2.57 16.51
N THR A 248 15.72 1.66 16.66
CA THR A 248 17.02 1.93 17.28
C THR A 248 17.93 2.72 16.33
N GLU A 249 19.01 3.31 16.85
CA GLU A 249 20.02 3.98 16.01
C GLU A 249 20.66 3.02 15.00
N TYR A 250 20.84 1.76 15.39
CA TYR A 250 21.30 0.70 14.48
C TYR A 250 20.28 0.45 13.36
N GLU A 251 18.99 0.30 13.68
CA GLU A 251 17.95 0.05 12.68
C GLU A 251 17.74 1.22 11.73
N ALA A 252 17.93 2.45 12.21
CA ALA A 252 17.84 3.65 11.39
C ALA A 252 18.85 3.64 10.23
N GLN A 253 19.94 2.89 10.33
CA GLN A 253 20.93 2.74 9.24
C GLN A 253 20.36 2.03 8.01
N PHE A 254 19.25 1.28 8.12
CA PHE A 254 18.58 0.64 6.99
C PHE A 254 17.51 1.52 6.32
N PHE A 255 17.35 2.77 6.76
CA PHE A 255 16.36 3.73 6.23
C PHE A 255 17.01 5.05 5.77
N GLN A 256 18.22 4.97 5.24
CA GLN A 256 19.01 6.13 4.81
C GLN A 256 18.67 6.52 3.37
N SER A 257 18.14 7.73 3.19
CA SER A 257 17.81 8.30 1.88
C SER A 257 19.05 8.40 1.00
N GLY A 258 18.94 7.94 -0.24
CA GLY A 258 20.06 7.95 -1.20
C GLY A 258 21.12 6.87 -0.97
N LEU A 259 20.98 6.04 0.07
CA LEU A 259 21.85 4.89 0.32
C LEU A 259 21.08 3.57 0.19
N ASN A 260 20.02 3.37 0.98
CA ASN A 260 19.26 2.12 0.99
C ASN A 260 17.73 2.30 1.12
N LEU A 261 17.25 3.53 0.98
CA LEU A 261 15.82 3.86 0.98
C LEU A 261 15.41 4.39 -0.39
N LYS A 262 14.58 3.62 -1.11
CA LYS A 262 14.06 3.98 -2.44
C LYS A 262 15.17 4.32 -3.44
N CYS A 263 16.17 3.46 -3.53
CA CYS A 263 17.30 3.66 -4.42
C CYS A 263 17.11 2.87 -5.73
N PRO A 264 17.42 3.47 -6.89
CA PRO A 264 17.47 2.73 -8.14
C PRO A 264 18.61 1.71 -8.13
N ILE A 265 18.47 0.66 -8.94
CA ILE A 265 19.53 -0.30 -9.26
C ILE A 265 19.87 -0.11 -10.73
N ASP A 266 21.15 0.06 -11.05
CA ASP A 266 21.59 0.36 -12.41
C ASP A 266 21.69 -0.90 -13.29
N ALA A 267 21.56 -0.71 -14.60
CA ALA A 267 21.77 -1.78 -15.57
C ALA A 267 23.26 -2.08 -15.72
N SER A 268 23.63 -3.35 -15.74
CA SER A 268 24.93 -3.77 -16.25
C SER A 268 24.83 -3.90 -17.77
N GLY A 269 25.15 -2.81 -18.48
CA GLY A 269 25.01 -2.70 -19.92
C GLY A 269 23.75 -1.94 -20.34
N MET A 270 22.98 -2.52 -21.27
CA MET A 270 21.80 -1.85 -21.83
C MET A 270 20.60 -1.98 -20.90
N GLY A 271 20.03 -0.83 -20.49
CA GLY A 271 18.83 -0.77 -19.64
C GLY A 271 17.50 -0.71 -20.39
N ASN A 272 17.53 -0.88 -21.71
CA ASN A 272 16.36 -0.83 -22.58
C ASN A 272 16.40 -1.94 -23.64
N VAL A 273 15.25 -2.17 -24.27
CA VAL A 273 15.10 -3.04 -25.44
C VAL A 273 14.14 -2.40 -26.44
N THR A 274 14.20 -2.82 -27.69
CA THR A 274 13.24 -2.42 -28.71
C THR A 274 12.18 -3.49 -28.87
N VAL A 275 10.90 -3.12 -28.71
CA VAL A 275 9.77 -4.02 -28.91
C VAL A 275 9.15 -3.74 -30.27
N LEU A 276 9.13 -4.75 -31.11
CA LEU A 276 8.52 -4.75 -32.44
C LEU A 276 7.04 -5.20 -32.35
N PRO A 277 6.21 -4.84 -33.34
CA PRO A 277 4.83 -5.33 -33.44
C PRO A 277 4.75 -6.85 -33.35
N ALA A 278 3.61 -7.40 -32.90
CA ALA A 278 3.45 -8.85 -32.80
C ALA A 278 3.64 -9.53 -34.17
N GLU A 279 4.35 -10.66 -34.19
CA GLU A 279 4.35 -11.54 -35.36
C GLU A 279 2.96 -12.19 -35.51
N GLU A 280 2.45 -12.27 -36.74
CA GLU A 280 1.07 -12.70 -37.09
C GLU A 280 0.64 -14.08 -36.52
N GLN A 281 1.53 -14.85 -35.90
CA GLN A 281 1.30 -16.21 -35.43
C GLN A 281 1.41 -16.42 -33.91
N ASN A 282 1.75 -15.39 -33.12
CA ASN A 282 1.86 -15.56 -31.68
C ASN A 282 0.57 -15.11 -30.98
N GLN A 283 -0.25 -16.09 -30.58
CA GLN A 283 -1.26 -15.86 -29.54
C GLN A 283 -0.54 -15.22 -28.35
N VAL A 284 -0.99 -14.02 -27.95
CA VAL A 284 -0.53 -13.34 -26.73
C VAL A 284 -0.62 -14.36 -25.60
N LYS A 285 0.52 -14.90 -25.19
CA LYS A 285 0.56 -15.84 -24.06
C LYS A 285 0.01 -15.07 -22.87
N ASN A 286 -0.97 -15.67 -22.20
CA ASN A 286 -1.71 -15.03 -21.12
C ASN A 286 -0.81 -14.93 -19.88
N TYR A 287 0.14 -14.00 -19.91
CA TYR A 287 1.04 -13.73 -18.81
C TYR A 287 0.26 -12.95 -17.75
N GLN A 288 -0.40 -13.69 -16.86
CA GLN A 288 -1.15 -13.18 -15.70
C GLN A 288 -0.20 -12.56 -14.64
N THR A 289 0.63 -11.61 -15.03
CA THR A 289 1.59 -10.95 -14.14
C THR A 289 1.13 -9.56 -13.69
N ALA A 290 0.27 -8.90 -14.46
CA ALA A 290 -0.31 -7.59 -14.12
C ALA A 290 -1.83 -7.56 -14.40
N SER A 291 -2.57 -6.68 -13.72
CA SER A 291 -4.00 -6.47 -14.00
C SER A 291 -4.25 -5.60 -15.24
N GLY A 292 -3.22 -4.89 -15.70
CA GLY A 292 -3.27 -3.92 -16.78
C GLY A 292 -1.93 -3.19 -16.94
N TYR A 293 -1.92 -2.22 -17.83
CA TYR A 293 -0.77 -1.36 -18.14
C TYR A 293 -1.25 0.04 -18.51
N TYR A 294 -0.38 1.03 -18.44
CA TYR A 294 -0.62 2.34 -19.02
C TYR A 294 -0.15 2.37 -20.47
N TYR A 295 -0.91 3.06 -21.32
CA TYR A 295 -0.53 3.40 -22.68
C TYR A 295 -1.20 4.72 -23.07
N ASN A 296 -0.43 5.67 -23.58
CA ASN A 296 -0.88 7.02 -23.89
C ASN A 296 -1.63 7.67 -22.71
N ASP A 297 -0.99 7.62 -21.54
CA ASP A 297 -1.50 8.13 -20.25
C ASP A 297 -2.85 7.54 -19.79
N SER A 298 -3.25 6.42 -20.38
CA SER A 298 -4.51 5.75 -20.09
C SER A 298 -4.28 4.35 -19.55
N TRP A 299 -4.99 3.98 -18.48
CA TRP A 299 -4.99 2.61 -17.99
C TRP A 299 -5.70 1.69 -18.99
N MET A 300 -5.10 0.54 -19.28
CA MET A 300 -5.55 -0.48 -20.22
C MET A 300 -5.61 -1.82 -19.48
N PRO A 301 -6.79 -2.45 -19.33
CA PRO A 301 -6.89 -3.71 -18.62
C PRO A 301 -6.49 -4.88 -19.54
N LEU A 302 -5.88 -5.93 -18.99
CA LEU A 302 -5.46 -7.09 -19.80
C LEU A 302 -6.61 -8.05 -20.15
N ASN A 303 -7.75 -7.95 -19.49
CA ASN A 303 -8.90 -8.84 -19.69
C ASN A 303 -9.79 -8.45 -20.90
N ALA A 304 -9.27 -7.62 -21.82
CA ALA A 304 -9.99 -7.13 -23.00
C ALA A 304 -11.35 -6.44 -22.69
N MET A 305 -11.50 -5.91 -21.47
CA MET A 305 -12.66 -5.10 -21.11
C MET A 305 -12.44 -3.68 -21.62
N ASP A 306 -13.36 -3.19 -22.44
CA ASP A 306 -13.35 -1.78 -22.81
C ASP A 306 -13.66 -0.92 -21.59
N MET A 307 -12.68 -0.14 -21.14
CA MET A 307 -12.90 0.87 -20.11
C MET A 307 -13.40 2.15 -20.75
N GLN A 308 -14.56 2.60 -20.29
CA GLN A 308 -15.08 3.91 -20.65
C GLN A 308 -14.13 5.00 -20.12
N GLN A 309 -13.57 5.79 -21.03
CA GLN A 309 -12.72 6.90 -20.68
C GLN A 309 -13.54 8.18 -20.56
N PHE A 310 -13.41 8.86 -19.41
CA PHE A 310 -14.03 10.16 -19.18
C PHE A 310 -12.98 11.26 -19.34
N ARG A 311 -12.84 11.79 -20.57
CA ARG A 311 -11.86 12.86 -20.88
C ARG A 311 -12.38 14.27 -20.61
N ASP A 312 -13.68 14.42 -20.40
CA ASP A 312 -14.37 15.69 -20.20
C ASP A 312 -15.08 15.73 -18.82
N PRO A 313 -14.83 16.75 -17.98
CA PRO A 313 -15.56 16.94 -16.73
C PRO A 313 -17.09 16.91 -16.86
N ALA A 314 -17.67 17.39 -17.98
CA ALA A 314 -19.12 17.34 -18.17
C ALA A 314 -19.63 15.89 -18.34
N ALA A 315 -18.85 15.03 -19.01
CA ALA A 315 -19.15 13.61 -19.13
C ALA A 315 -19.08 12.90 -17.76
N ILE A 316 -18.09 13.23 -16.92
CA ILE A 316 -17.98 12.71 -15.54
C ILE A 316 -19.21 13.16 -14.73
N THR A 317 -19.56 14.44 -14.79
CA THR A 317 -20.71 15.02 -14.09
C THR A 317 -22.01 14.32 -14.49
N ASN A 318 -22.24 14.16 -15.80
CA ASN A 318 -23.42 13.47 -16.32
C ASN A 318 -23.47 12.01 -15.89
N CYS A 319 -22.33 11.32 -15.84
CA CYS A 319 -22.24 9.94 -15.35
C CYS A 319 -22.59 9.84 -13.85
N LEU A 320 -22.11 10.78 -13.04
CA LEU A 320 -22.32 10.77 -11.59
C LEU A 320 -23.65 11.39 -11.16
N LYS A 321 -24.35 12.09 -12.05
CA LYS A 321 -25.61 12.78 -11.75
C LYS A 321 -26.66 11.84 -11.16
N GLY A 322 -27.17 12.19 -9.98
CA GLY A 322 -28.19 11.44 -9.26
C GLY A 322 -27.71 10.11 -8.68
N LYS A 323 -26.40 9.87 -8.61
CA LYS A 323 -25.81 8.67 -7.99
C LYS A 323 -25.20 8.99 -6.64
N ILE A 324 -25.26 8.02 -5.72
CA ILE A 324 -24.51 8.04 -4.47
C ILE A 324 -23.24 7.21 -4.69
N VAL A 325 -22.07 7.82 -4.46
CA VAL A 325 -20.78 7.14 -4.63
C VAL A 325 -20.18 6.89 -3.26
N TYR A 326 -20.02 5.61 -2.91
CA TYR A 326 -19.31 5.18 -1.72
C TYR A 326 -17.83 4.96 -2.06
N MET A 327 -16.94 5.69 -1.39
CA MET A 327 -15.50 5.60 -1.60
C MET A 327 -14.82 5.05 -0.35
N LEU A 328 -14.25 3.85 -0.46
CA LEU A 328 -13.59 3.16 0.64
C LEU A 328 -12.15 2.85 0.22
N GLY A 329 -11.17 3.26 1.02
CA GLY A 329 -9.78 2.90 0.79
C GLY A 329 -8.80 3.80 1.51
N ASP A 330 -7.57 3.83 1.02
CA ASP A 330 -6.45 4.51 1.64
C ASP A 330 -6.34 5.99 1.21
N SER A 331 -5.15 6.57 1.40
CA SER A 331 -4.87 7.95 0.98
C SER A 331 -5.05 8.22 -0.51
N THR A 332 -5.06 7.19 -1.36
CA THR A 332 -5.35 7.28 -2.80
C THR A 332 -6.82 7.58 -3.03
N VAL A 333 -7.71 6.89 -2.31
CA VAL A 333 -9.15 7.16 -2.36
C VAL A 333 -9.48 8.56 -1.87
N ARG A 334 -8.77 9.05 -0.84
CA ARG A 334 -8.89 10.45 -0.41
C ARG A 334 -8.53 11.43 -1.53
N GLN A 335 -7.47 11.17 -2.31
CA GLN A 335 -7.10 12.03 -3.43
C GLN A 335 -8.18 12.04 -4.51
N TRP A 336 -8.77 10.89 -4.83
CA TRP A 336 -9.92 10.79 -5.72
C TRP A 336 -11.13 11.59 -5.21
N PHE A 337 -11.46 11.48 -3.92
CA PHE A 337 -12.52 12.26 -3.32
C PHE A 337 -12.27 13.77 -3.45
N GLN A 338 -11.05 14.22 -3.16
CA GLN A 338 -10.66 15.63 -3.30
C GLN A 338 -10.74 16.10 -4.75
N TYR A 339 -10.33 15.28 -5.71
CA TYR A 339 -10.46 15.58 -7.14
C TYR A 339 -11.93 15.71 -7.54
N LEU A 340 -12.76 14.71 -7.21
CA LEU A 340 -14.17 14.70 -7.60
C LEU A 340 -14.94 15.88 -6.99
N THR A 341 -14.69 16.20 -5.72
CA THR A 341 -15.35 17.34 -5.05
C THR A 341 -14.89 18.71 -5.54
N ALA A 342 -13.69 18.81 -6.10
CA ALA A 342 -13.16 20.07 -6.65
C ALA A 342 -13.51 20.28 -8.13
N PHE A 343 -13.60 19.21 -8.93
CA PHE A 343 -13.70 19.29 -10.39
C PHE A 343 -15.02 18.78 -10.98
N VAL A 344 -15.83 18.05 -10.21
CA VAL A 344 -17.16 17.61 -10.62
C VAL A 344 -18.19 18.43 -9.81
N PRO A 345 -18.92 19.37 -10.45
CA PRO A 345 -19.84 20.29 -9.78
C PRO A 345 -21.03 19.63 -9.08
#